data_AF-D2S0M4-F1
#
_entry.id   AF-D2S0M4-F1
#
_cell.length_a   1.000
_cell.length_b   1.000
_cell.length_c   1.000
_cell.angle_alpha   90.00
_cell.angle_beta   90.00
_cell.angle_gamma   90.00
#
_symmetry.space_group_name_H-M   'P 1'
#
loop_
_entity.id
_entity.type
_entity.pdbx_description
1 polymer ?
#
loop_
_entity_poly.entity_id
_entity_poly.type
_entity_poly.pdbx_seq_one_letter_code
_entity_poly.pdbx_strand_id
1 'polypeptide(L)'
;MQVYSQLYELYDSTDTETLRARQDLVNVFPPLDSQVSLQQWESVRDDLDQQKTQIRRSFPNGDAYAEIAAHATESQAFTALDLYNKYERPINALVLDVDETLRSASTTDNEIPRDTLYFLTELHERGVPIVICTGQTLENVKGFMIQGLGSEIVHSGDLSIVYEAGTGVFTPEHGAETKRLLYESLDDDIVDVFDAVRSRVLSDAPEDLRRNCHLQGNEFNITVKPNFKIGSERAREIIDAGLVHQLELLGEAVATQLGYLSDEGRQWTKAFYADADPEIDGVLTERKETSECKVSDVPEDVSALFERIDVAYYEADAAEIGSLELNKVAGVEAAFDVLGIDDPFAVAMGDSKSDLRVMRWLTETGTGISAAPGHASTDVLDFVRETDELVFDEGKSSKMLRAIYALNELAATYRSRRGA
;
A
#
# COMPACT_ATOMS: atom_id res chain seq x y z
N MET A 1 -16.98 -30.92 -2.17
CA MET A 1 -17.21 -31.93 -3.24
C MET A 1 -18.21 -31.46 -4.30
N GLN A 2 -19.46 -31.08 -3.96
CA GLN A 2 -20.43 -30.68 -4.99
C GLN A 2 -20.02 -29.41 -5.77
N VAL A 3 -19.59 -28.34 -5.08
CA VAL A 3 -19.15 -27.08 -5.72
C VAL A 3 -17.95 -27.28 -6.65
N TYR A 4 -16.99 -28.11 -6.21
CA TYR A 4 -15.81 -28.48 -7.00
C TYR A 4 -16.20 -29.16 -8.32
N SER A 5 -17.07 -30.17 -8.26
CA SER A 5 -17.55 -30.87 -9.45
C SER A 5 -18.31 -29.95 -10.40
N GLN A 6 -19.08 -28.99 -9.87
CA GLN A 6 -19.81 -28.01 -10.67
C GLN A 6 -18.90 -27.00 -11.36
N LEU A 7 -17.85 -26.51 -10.68
CA LEU A 7 -16.84 -25.65 -11.32
C LEU A 7 -16.09 -26.41 -12.41
N TYR A 8 -15.70 -27.65 -12.16
CA TYR A 8 -15.08 -28.49 -13.17
C TYR A 8 -15.98 -28.67 -14.40
N GLU A 9 -17.26 -29.02 -14.19
CA GLU A 9 -18.23 -29.16 -15.28
C GLU A 9 -18.46 -27.85 -16.03
N LEU A 10 -18.45 -26.70 -15.34
CA LEU A 10 -18.58 -25.38 -15.97
C LEU A 10 -17.45 -25.09 -16.95
N TYR A 11 -16.19 -25.27 -16.52
CA TYR A 11 -15.01 -24.99 -17.37
C TYR A 11 -14.80 -26.06 -18.45
N ASP A 12 -15.25 -27.31 -18.24
CA ASP A 12 -15.17 -28.38 -19.24
C ASP A 12 -16.27 -28.29 -20.31
N SER A 13 -17.49 -27.91 -19.93
CA SER A 13 -18.66 -27.92 -20.83
C SER A 13 -18.92 -26.59 -21.56
N THR A 14 -18.27 -25.50 -21.13
CA THR A 14 -18.52 -24.15 -21.65
C THR A 14 -17.24 -23.53 -22.19
N ASP A 15 -17.33 -22.84 -23.33
CA ASP A 15 -16.25 -22.02 -23.87
C ASP A 15 -16.09 -20.71 -23.05
N THR A 16 -15.51 -20.86 -21.87
CA THR A 16 -15.25 -19.78 -20.92
C THR A 16 -14.13 -18.84 -21.38
N GLU A 17 -13.25 -19.29 -22.27
CA GLU A 17 -12.20 -18.46 -22.86
C GLU A 17 -12.80 -17.38 -23.75
N THR A 18 -13.67 -17.77 -24.69
CA THR A 18 -14.38 -16.81 -25.54
C THR A 18 -15.32 -15.92 -24.71
N LEU A 19 -16.04 -16.49 -23.73
CA LEU A 19 -16.90 -15.72 -22.83
C LEU A 19 -16.14 -14.60 -22.13
N ARG A 20 -14.99 -14.92 -21.52
CA ARG A 20 -14.13 -13.96 -20.82
C ARG A 20 -13.55 -12.93 -21.79
N ALA A 21 -13.10 -13.34 -22.98
CA ALA A 21 -12.60 -12.40 -23.98
C ALA A 21 -13.67 -11.37 -24.41
N ARG A 22 -14.93 -11.79 -24.52
CA ARG A 22 -16.07 -10.89 -24.77
C ARG A 22 -16.33 -9.96 -23.58
N GLN A 23 -16.32 -10.50 -22.36
CA GLN A 23 -16.50 -9.73 -21.13
C GLN A 23 -15.41 -8.65 -21.01
N ASP A 24 -14.15 -9.00 -21.21
CA ASP A 24 -13.01 -8.08 -21.19
C ASP A 24 -13.16 -6.96 -22.25
N LEU A 25 -13.63 -7.31 -23.46
CA LEU A 25 -13.91 -6.32 -24.50
C LEU A 25 -15.01 -5.34 -24.07
N VAL A 26 -16.12 -5.85 -23.54
CA VAL A 26 -17.25 -5.02 -23.10
C VAL A 26 -16.85 -4.10 -21.94
N ASN A 27 -16.01 -4.58 -21.04
CA ASN A 27 -15.57 -3.85 -19.85
C ASN A 27 -14.56 -2.73 -20.15
N VAL A 28 -13.63 -2.97 -21.07
CA VAL A 28 -12.50 -2.06 -21.33
C VAL A 28 -12.81 -1.05 -22.44
N PHE A 29 -13.72 -1.37 -23.36
CA PHE A 29 -14.12 -0.46 -24.44
C PHE A 29 -15.37 0.34 -24.07
N PRO A 30 -15.27 1.68 -23.94
CA PRO A 30 -16.47 2.51 -23.84
C PRO A 30 -17.30 2.39 -25.14
N PRO A 31 -18.59 2.77 -25.10
CA PRO A 31 -19.38 2.90 -26.32
C PRO A 31 -18.70 3.92 -27.23
N LEU A 32 -18.18 3.45 -28.37
CA LEU A 32 -17.37 4.26 -29.30
C LEU A 32 -18.24 5.29 -30.04
N ASP A 33 -17.70 6.46 -30.41
CA ASP A 33 -18.46 7.47 -31.17
C ASP A 33 -18.76 7.06 -32.63
N SER A 34 -18.21 5.92 -33.06
CA SER A 34 -18.34 5.36 -34.42
C SER A 34 -19.53 4.39 -34.48
N GLN A 35 -20.49 4.66 -35.36
CA GLN A 35 -21.67 3.78 -35.55
C GLN A 35 -21.32 2.33 -35.88
N VAL A 36 -20.26 2.09 -36.65
CA VAL A 36 -19.82 0.72 -37.02
C VAL A 36 -19.21 0.01 -35.81
N SER A 37 -18.45 0.74 -35.00
CA SER A 37 -17.83 0.19 -33.80
C SER A 37 -18.85 -0.04 -32.68
N LEU A 38 -19.90 0.80 -32.59
CA LEU A 38 -21.04 0.57 -31.71
C LEU A 38 -21.79 -0.71 -32.06
N GLN A 39 -22.10 -0.94 -33.34
CA GLN A 39 -22.79 -2.16 -33.77
C GLN A 39 -21.99 -3.43 -33.45
N GLN A 40 -20.66 -3.38 -33.62
CA GLN A 40 -19.79 -4.50 -33.25
C GLN A 40 -19.77 -4.74 -31.74
N TRP A 41 -19.69 -3.67 -30.94
CA TRP A 41 -19.73 -3.75 -29.48
C TRP A 41 -21.08 -4.27 -28.98
N GLU A 42 -22.20 -3.79 -29.53
CA GLU A 42 -23.55 -4.26 -29.21
C GLU A 42 -23.71 -5.74 -29.53
N SER A 43 -23.22 -6.19 -30.69
CA SER A 43 -23.26 -7.61 -31.06
C SER A 43 -22.44 -8.47 -30.08
N VAL A 44 -21.27 -8.00 -29.63
CA VAL A 44 -20.46 -8.74 -28.64
C VAL A 44 -21.17 -8.80 -27.29
N ARG A 45 -21.82 -7.71 -26.88
CA ARG A 45 -22.61 -7.66 -25.65
C ARG A 45 -23.80 -8.63 -25.70
N ASP A 46 -24.54 -8.66 -26.81
CA ASP A 46 -25.68 -9.57 -26.98
C ASP A 46 -25.25 -11.05 -26.96
N ASP A 47 -24.12 -11.38 -27.61
CA ASP A 47 -23.51 -12.72 -27.56
C ASP A 47 -23.09 -13.10 -26.13
N LEU A 48 -22.46 -12.17 -25.40
CA LEU A 48 -22.06 -12.34 -24.01
C LEU A 48 -23.27 -12.63 -23.12
N ASP A 49 -24.33 -11.84 -23.25
CA ASP A 49 -25.57 -12.01 -22.48
C ASP A 49 -26.26 -13.35 -22.78
N GLN A 50 -26.25 -13.78 -24.04
CA GLN A 50 -26.78 -15.08 -24.43
C GLN A 50 -26.02 -16.22 -23.77
N GLN A 51 -24.68 -16.18 -23.78
CA GLN A 51 -23.86 -17.20 -23.14
C GLN A 51 -24.02 -17.21 -21.62
N LYS A 52 -24.00 -16.04 -20.95
CA LYS A 52 -24.26 -15.95 -19.50
C LYS A 52 -25.64 -16.51 -19.15
N THR A 53 -26.67 -16.23 -19.97
CA THR A 53 -28.02 -16.77 -19.79
C THR A 53 -28.07 -18.30 -19.93
N GLN A 54 -27.28 -18.87 -20.83
CA GLN A 54 -27.18 -20.32 -20.96
C GLN A 54 -26.57 -20.95 -19.71
N ILE A 55 -25.48 -20.39 -19.18
CA ILE A 55 -24.85 -20.85 -17.93
C ILE A 55 -25.85 -20.76 -16.77
N ARG A 56 -26.56 -19.63 -16.65
CA ARG A 56 -27.60 -19.42 -15.61
C ARG A 56 -28.65 -20.52 -15.58
N ARG A 57 -29.02 -21.07 -16.74
CA ARG A 57 -30.03 -22.13 -16.88
C ARG A 57 -29.46 -23.54 -16.67
N SER A 58 -28.19 -23.75 -16.97
CA SER A 58 -27.55 -25.08 -16.93
C SER A 58 -27.05 -25.47 -15.54
N PHE A 59 -26.68 -24.50 -14.70
CA PHE A 59 -26.07 -24.76 -13.40
C PHE A 59 -26.95 -24.35 -12.22
N PRO A 60 -26.98 -25.12 -11.12
CA PRO A 60 -27.52 -24.65 -9.85
C PRO A 60 -26.72 -23.43 -9.36
N ASN A 61 -27.38 -22.37 -8.89
CA ASN A 61 -26.72 -21.08 -8.60
C ASN A 61 -26.05 -20.46 -9.84
N GLY A 62 -26.69 -20.63 -11.00
CA GLY A 62 -26.13 -20.26 -12.28
C GLY A 62 -25.80 -18.77 -12.45
N ASP A 63 -26.34 -17.87 -11.61
CA ASP A 63 -25.93 -16.45 -11.60
C ASP A 63 -24.46 -16.30 -11.21
N ALA A 64 -24.05 -16.84 -10.06
CA ALA A 64 -22.66 -16.81 -9.62
C ALA A 64 -21.73 -17.52 -10.59
N TYR A 65 -22.14 -18.66 -11.16
CA TYR A 65 -21.33 -19.37 -12.15
C TYR A 65 -21.18 -18.61 -13.47
N ALA A 66 -22.20 -17.87 -13.90
CA ALA A 66 -22.09 -17.02 -15.08
C ALA A 66 -21.11 -15.86 -14.84
N GLU A 67 -21.11 -15.26 -13.64
CA GLU A 67 -20.15 -14.22 -13.28
C GLU A 67 -18.72 -14.79 -13.14
N ILE A 68 -18.54 -15.91 -12.43
CA ILE A 68 -17.23 -16.57 -12.28
C ILE A 68 -16.65 -16.94 -13.65
N ALA A 69 -17.43 -17.58 -14.53
CA ALA A 69 -16.96 -17.97 -15.86
C ALA A 69 -16.60 -16.76 -16.76
N ALA A 70 -17.33 -15.65 -16.60
CA ALA A 70 -17.08 -14.44 -17.39
C ALA A 70 -15.83 -13.68 -16.93
N HIS A 71 -15.46 -13.78 -15.65
CA HIS A 71 -14.37 -12.97 -15.08
C HIS A 71 -13.11 -13.78 -14.71
N ALA A 72 -13.22 -15.05 -14.33
CA ALA A 72 -12.09 -15.84 -13.85
C ALA A 72 -11.69 -16.95 -14.82
N THR A 73 -10.38 -17.23 -14.91
CA THR A 73 -9.88 -18.48 -15.51
C THR A 73 -10.21 -19.67 -14.61
N GLU A 74 -10.12 -20.88 -15.15
CA GLU A 74 -10.30 -22.11 -14.37
C GLU A 74 -9.38 -22.11 -13.12
N SER A 75 -8.09 -21.85 -13.32
CA SER A 75 -7.12 -21.77 -12.22
C SER A 75 -7.52 -20.74 -11.16
N GLN A 76 -7.99 -19.55 -11.56
CA GLN A 76 -8.43 -18.51 -10.63
C GLN A 76 -9.68 -18.92 -9.85
N ALA A 77 -10.64 -19.57 -10.50
CA ALA A 77 -11.86 -20.05 -9.86
C ALA A 77 -11.57 -21.17 -8.86
N PHE A 78 -10.62 -22.07 -9.15
CA PHE A 78 -10.19 -23.09 -8.19
C PHE A 78 -9.40 -22.49 -7.03
N THR A 79 -8.50 -21.53 -7.26
CA THR A 79 -7.86 -20.77 -6.17
C THR A 79 -8.91 -20.10 -5.28
N ALA A 80 -9.91 -19.45 -5.86
CA ALA A 80 -11.02 -18.85 -5.12
C ALA A 80 -11.82 -19.89 -4.30
N LEU A 81 -12.07 -21.07 -4.86
CA LEU A 81 -12.74 -22.17 -4.16
C LEU A 81 -11.90 -22.69 -2.97
N ASP A 82 -10.59 -22.83 -3.14
CA ASP A 82 -9.69 -23.30 -2.09
C ASP A 82 -9.63 -22.30 -0.94
N LEU A 83 -9.52 -21.00 -1.24
CA LEU A 83 -9.62 -19.92 -0.25
C LEU A 83 -10.97 -19.96 0.46
N TYR A 84 -12.08 -20.11 -0.29
CA TYR A 84 -13.41 -20.20 0.32
C TYR A 84 -13.54 -21.41 1.25
N ASN A 85 -12.99 -22.58 0.87
CA ASN A 85 -13.03 -23.77 1.71
C ASN A 85 -12.15 -23.63 2.96
N LYS A 86 -11.02 -22.91 2.86
CA LYS A 86 -10.09 -22.67 3.96
C LYS A 86 -10.66 -21.69 4.99
N TYR A 87 -11.24 -20.58 4.51
CA TYR A 87 -11.62 -19.46 5.37
C TYR A 87 -13.12 -19.31 5.59
N GLU A 88 -13.96 -19.82 4.67
CA GLU A 88 -15.42 -19.66 4.69
C GLU A 88 -15.89 -18.18 4.80
N ARG A 89 -15.04 -17.26 4.32
CA ARG A 89 -15.25 -15.80 4.36
C ARG A 89 -15.09 -15.16 2.96
N PRO A 90 -15.97 -14.22 2.57
CA PRO A 90 -15.71 -13.31 1.47
C PRO A 90 -14.64 -12.31 1.92
N ILE A 91 -13.93 -11.76 0.96
CA ILE A 91 -13.12 -10.57 1.17
C ILE A 91 -14.06 -9.37 1.26
N ASN A 92 -14.00 -8.66 2.38
CA ASN A 92 -14.82 -7.48 2.65
C ASN A 92 -14.03 -6.16 2.70
N ALA A 93 -12.73 -6.18 2.40
CA ALA A 93 -11.90 -4.99 2.24
C ALA A 93 -10.67 -5.29 1.37
N LEU A 94 -10.20 -4.31 0.61
CA LEU A 94 -8.92 -4.37 -0.11
C LEU A 94 -7.91 -3.47 0.56
N VAL A 95 -6.68 -3.95 0.79
CA VAL A 95 -5.55 -3.14 1.26
C VAL A 95 -4.45 -3.22 0.21
N LEU A 96 -4.22 -2.13 -0.51
CA LEU A 96 -3.45 -2.15 -1.75
C LEU A 96 -2.31 -1.16 -1.69
N ASP A 97 -1.09 -1.66 -1.79
CA ASP A 97 0.03 -0.83 -2.22
C ASP A 97 -0.08 -0.51 -3.72
N VAL A 98 0.63 0.52 -4.18
CA VAL A 98 0.49 1.07 -5.53
C VAL A 98 1.72 0.79 -6.38
N ASP A 99 2.88 1.30 -5.96
CA ASP A 99 4.11 1.25 -6.74
C ASP A 99 4.69 -0.15 -6.70
N GLU A 100 5.13 -0.66 -7.84
CA GLU A 100 5.58 -2.06 -8.00
C GLU A 100 4.51 -3.13 -7.64
N THR A 101 3.32 -2.74 -7.18
CA THR A 101 2.20 -3.62 -6.84
C THR A 101 1.04 -3.54 -7.84
N LEU A 102 0.32 -2.41 -7.88
CA LEU A 102 -0.78 -2.19 -8.84
C LEU A 102 -0.26 -1.69 -10.19
N ARG A 103 0.85 -0.97 -10.19
CA ARG A 103 1.60 -0.50 -11.36
C ARG A 103 3.07 -0.86 -11.21
N SER A 104 3.84 -0.83 -12.29
CA SER A 104 5.30 -0.86 -12.20
C SER A 104 5.93 0.07 -13.23
N ALA A 105 7.14 0.53 -12.93
CA ALA A 105 7.90 1.34 -13.89
C ALA A 105 8.28 0.55 -15.15
N SER A 106 8.45 -0.77 -15.04
CA SER A 106 9.04 -1.59 -16.10
C SER A 106 8.00 -2.14 -17.09
N THR A 107 6.83 -2.53 -16.61
CA THR A 107 5.81 -3.21 -17.44
C THR A 107 4.58 -2.37 -17.73
N THR A 108 4.23 -1.42 -16.84
CA THR A 108 3.00 -0.63 -16.98
C THR A 108 3.24 0.87 -17.17
N ASP A 109 4.50 1.28 -17.37
CA ASP A 109 4.90 2.69 -17.55
C ASP A 109 4.37 3.60 -16.42
N ASN A 110 4.37 3.09 -15.19
CA ASN A 110 3.81 3.75 -14.00
C ASN A 110 2.31 4.07 -14.06
N GLU A 111 1.56 3.42 -14.95
CA GLU A 111 0.10 3.47 -14.99
C GLU A 111 -0.52 2.20 -14.39
N ILE A 112 -1.66 2.33 -13.71
CA ILE A 112 -2.43 1.16 -13.27
C ILE A 112 -3.14 0.58 -14.50
N PRO A 113 -2.97 -0.71 -14.83
CA PRO A 113 -3.62 -1.33 -15.98
C PRO A 113 -5.15 -1.17 -15.94
N ARG A 114 -5.77 -0.96 -17.11
CA ARG A 114 -7.23 -0.80 -17.24
C ARG A 114 -8.03 -1.95 -16.64
N ASP A 115 -7.57 -3.19 -16.84
CA ASP A 115 -8.23 -4.36 -16.26
C ASP A 115 -8.19 -4.33 -14.72
N THR A 116 -7.10 -3.83 -14.13
CA THR A 116 -6.98 -3.67 -12.68
C THR A 116 -7.96 -2.61 -12.20
N LEU A 117 -7.99 -1.44 -12.84
CA LEU A 117 -8.95 -0.37 -12.53
C LEU A 117 -10.40 -0.86 -12.61
N TYR A 118 -10.73 -1.62 -13.67
CA TYR A 118 -12.06 -2.22 -13.83
C TYR A 118 -12.45 -3.09 -12.63
N PHE A 119 -11.60 -4.03 -12.19
CA PHE A 119 -11.95 -4.88 -11.06
C PHE A 119 -11.98 -4.14 -9.72
N LEU A 120 -11.17 -3.09 -9.55
CA LEU A 120 -11.28 -2.22 -8.39
C LEU A 120 -12.64 -1.51 -8.35
N THR A 121 -13.08 -0.95 -9.48
CA THR A 121 -14.42 -0.36 -9.62
C THR A 121 -15.52 -1.37 -9.35
N GLU A 122 -15.48 -2.56 -9.94
CA GLU A 122 -16.50 -3.60 -9.74
C GLU A 122 -16.59 -4.07 -8.28
N LEU A 123 -15.45 -4.28 -7.61
CA LEU A 123 -15.44 -4.68 -6.21
C LEU A 123 -15.98 -3.57 -5.31
N HIS A 124 -15.62 -2.31 -5.60
CA HIS A 124 -16.14 -1.13 -4.91
C HIS A 124 -17.66 -0.98 -5.08
N GLU A 125 -18.19 -1.08 -6.30
CA GLU A 125 -19.63 -1.02 -6.58
C GLU A 125 -20.41 -2.16 -5.91
N ARG A 126 -19.74 -3.28 -5.62
CA ARG A 126 -20.26 -4.41 -4.85
C ARG A 126 -20.12 -4.25 -3.33
N GLY A 127 -19.68 -3.08 -2.88
CA GLY A 127 -19.58 -2.72 -1.46
C GLY A 127 -18.33 -3.24 -0.76
N VAL A 128 -17.24 -3.53 -1.50
CA VAL A 128 -15.94 -3.85 -0.90
C VAL A 128 -15.11 -2.55 -0.82
N PRO A 129 -14.87 -1.99 0.39
CA PRO A 129 -14.08 -0.79 0.53
C PRO A 129 -12.63 -0.99 0.09
N ILE A 130 -12.01 0.10 -0.38
CA ILE A 130 -10.62 0.10 -0.87
C ILE A 130 -9.77 0.96 0.05
N VAL A 131 -8.72 0.39 0.61
CA VAL A 131 -7.67 1.09 1.35
C VAL A 131 -6.41 1.10 0.52
N ILE A 132 -6.07 2.26 -0.05
CA ILE A 132 -4.77 2.48 -0.72
C ILE A 132 -3.73 2.77 0.36
N CYS A 133 -2.62 2.03 0.39
CA CYS A 133 -1.61 2.13 1.44
C CYS A 133 -0.22 2.32 0.86
N THR A 134 0.34 3.52 0.96
CA THR A 134 1.55 3.90 0.21
C THR A 134 2.45 4.85 1.00
N GLY A 135 3.74 4.89 0.63
CA GLY A 135 4.71 5.86 1.14
C GLY A 135 4.60 7.25 0.51
N GLN A 136 3.77 7.42 -0.52
CA GLN A 136 3.61 8.71 -1.22
C GLN A 136 2.75 9.70 -0.42
N THR A 137 2.87 10.98 -0.76
CA THR A 137 2.05 12.06 -0.19
C THR A 137 0.58 11.97 -0.63
N LEU A 138 -0.33 12.47 0.21
CA LEU A 138 -1.77 12.43 -0.07
C LEU A 138 -2.14 13.04 -1.42
N GLU A 139 -1.61 14.23 -1.74
CA GLU A 139 -1.97 14.94 -2.97
C GLU A 139 -1.55 14.17 -4.24
N ASN A 140 -0.39 13.51 -4.21
CA ASN A 140 0.05 12.71 -5.33
C ASN A 140 -0.87 11.50 -5.52
N VAL A 141 -1.18 10.81 -4.43
CA VAL A 141 -1.97 9.57 -4.44
C VAL A 141 -3.41 9.82 -4.85
N LYS A 142 -4.02 10.83 -4.23
CA LYS A 142 -5.35 11.30 -4.59
C LYS A 142 -5.41 11.70 -6.06
N GLY A 143 -4.40 12.42 -6.55
CA GLY A 143 -4.31 12.85 -7.95
C GLY A 143 -4.41 11.69 -8.95
N PHE A 144 -3.56 10.67 -8.80
CA PHE A 144 -3.58 9.55 -9.75
C PHE A 144 -4.75 8.58 -9.50
N MET A 145 -5.24 8.44 -8.26
CA MET A 145 -6.46 7.68 -7.98
C MET A 145 -7.68 8.30 -8.68
N ILE A 146 -7.80 9.63 -8.67
CA ILE A 146 -8.87 10.33 -9.42
C ILE A 146 -8.71 10.11 -10.93
N GLN A 147 -7.48 10.08 -11.45
CA GLN A 147 -7.24 9.80 -12.86
C GLN A 147 -7.58 8.35 -13.25
N GLY A 148 -7.31 7.38 -12.37
CA GLY A 148 -7.53 5.96 -12.62
C GLY A 148 -8.97 5.49 -12.36
N LEU A 149 -9.50 5.77 -11.17
CA LEU A 149 -10.81 5.28 -10.71
C LEU A 149 -11.93 6.31 -10.87
N GLY A 150 -11.58 7.56 -11.20
CA GLY A 150 -12.55 8.65 -11.29
C GLY A 150 -12.85 9.31 -9.94
N SER A 151 -13.34 10.55 -10.01
CA SER A 151 -13.61 11.35 -8.81
C SER A 151 -14.73 10.79 -7.95
N GLU A 152 -15.70 10.08 -8.55
CA GLU A 152 -16.86 9.52 -7.84
C GLU A 152 -16.44 8.41 -6.86
N ILE A 153 -15.57 7.48 -7.31
CA ILE A 153 -15.07 6.39 -6.46
C ILE A 153 -14.17 6.96 -5.36
N VAL A 154 -13.24 7.85 -5.70
CA VAL A 154 -12.30 8.42 -4.71
C VAL A 154 -13.03 9.19 -3.60
N HIS A 155 -14.14 9.87 -3.92
CA HIS A 155 -14.93 10.61 -2.95
C HIS A 155 -16.20 9.88 -2.51
N SER A 156 -16.25 8.56 -2.65
CA SER A 156 -17.44 7.76 -2.34
C SER A 156 -17.74 7.62 -0.84
N GLY A 157 -16.73 7.79 0.02
CA GLY A 157 -16.78 7.39 1.43
C GLY A 157 -16.31 5.97 1.70
N ASP A 158 -16.23 5.11 0.66
CA ASP A 158 -15.79 3.71 0.78
C ASP A 158 -14.37 3.48 0.23
N LEU A 159 -13.66 4.57 -0.09
CA LEU A 159 -12.24 4.55 -0.43
C LEU A 159 -11.45 5.36 0.59
N SER A 160 -10.40 4.76 1.14
CA SER A 160 -9.48 5.37 2.09
C SER A 160 -8.05 5.37 1.54
N ILE A 161 -7.29 6.41 1.83
CA ILE A 161 -5.88 6.56 1.46
C ILE A 161 -5.06 6.70 2.74
N VAL A 162 -4.24 5.68 3.02
CA VAL A 162 -3.15 5.73 3.99
C VAL A 162 -1.91 6.22 3.25
N TYR A 163 -1.47 7.43 3.58
CA TYR A 163 -0.35 8.11 2.91
C TYR A 163 0.86 8.24 3.83
N GLU A 164 2.02 8.53 3.24
CA GLU A 164 3.29 8.69 3.95
C GLU A 164 3.55 7.57 4.95
N ALA A 165 3.37 6.33 4.47
CA ALA A 165 3.60 5.09 5.20
C ALA A 165 2.81 4.97 6.52
N GLY A 166 1.64 5.61 6.64
CA GLY A 166 0.81 5.57 7.85
C GLY A 166 0.95 6.80 8.74
N THR A 167 1.46 7.91 8.22
CA THR A 167 1.44 9.20 8.92
C THR A 167 0.02 9.76 9.04
N GLY A 168 -0.85 9.45 8.08
CA GLY A 168 -2.23 9.88 8.10
C GLY A 168 -3.14 9.05 7.21
N VAL A 169 -4.43 9.23 7.42
CA VAL A 169 -5.51 8.56 6.71
C VAL A 169 -6.46 9.60 6.16
N PHE A 170 -6.81 9.46 4.88
CA PHE A 170 -7.78 10.29 4.21
C PHE A 170 -8.94 9.45 3.68
N THR A 171 -10.14 9.67 4.21
CA THR A 171 -11.36 8.96 3.82
C THR A 171 -12.47 9.99 3.58
N PRO A 172 -12.75 10.40 2.33
CA PRO A 172 -13.77 11.41 2.03
C PRO A 172 -15.15 11.12 2.61
N GLU A 173 -15.99 12.15 2.74
CA GLU A 173 -17.39 12.03 3.21
C GLU A 173 -17.58 11.57 4.69
N HIS A 174 -16.50 11.51 5.49
CA HIS A 174 -16.55 11.14 6.91
C HIS A 174 -16.47 12.33 7.90
N GLY A 175 -16.84 13.53 7.45
CA GLY A 175 -16.91 14.71 8.33
C GLY A 175 -15.55 15.07 8.96
N ALA A 176 -15.49 15.17 10.29
CA ALA A 176 -14.25 15.48 11.00
C ALA A 176 -13.18 14.37 10.84
N GLU A 177 -13.61 13.13 10.60
CA GLU A 177 -12.73 11.97 10.41
C GLU A 177 -12.20 11.86 8.97
N THR A 178 -12.59 12.80 8.08
CA THR A 178 -12.17 12.79 6.67
C THR A 178 -10.66 12.76 6.51
N LYS A 179 -9.95 13.47 7.39
CA LYS A 179 -8.51 13.48 7.42
C LYS A 179 -8.08 13.25 8.86
N ARG A 180 -7.60 12.04 9.15
CA ARG A 180 -6.99 11.69 10.43
C ARG A 180 -5.48 11.82 10.32
N LEU A 181 -4.91 12.61 11.22
CA LEU A 181 -3.47 12.81 11.34
C LEU A 181 -2.99 11.87 12.45
N LEU A 182 -2.38 10.73 12.09
CA LEU A 182 -2.08 9.69 13.09
C LEU A 182 -0.99 10.13 14.06
N TYR A 183 -0.16 11.09 13.66
CA TYR A 183 0.82 11.69 14.55
C TYR A 183 0.21 12.47 15.72
N GLU A 184 -1.07 12.89 15.65
CA GLU A 184 -1.78 13.53 16.78
C GLU A 184 -2.03 12.57 17.95
N SER A 185 -1.88 11.26 17.73
CA SER A 185 -2.00 10.23 18.76
C SER A 185 -0.66 9.81 19.39
N LEU A 186 0.46 10.34 18.89
CA LEU A 186 1.78 10.10 19.47
C LEU A 186 1.92 10.82 20.81
N ASP A 187 2.86 10.36 21.64
CA ASP A 187 3.18 11.04 22.89
C ASP A 187 3.70 12.47 22.61
N ASP A 188 3.31 13.41 23.47
CA ASP A 188 3.71 14.83 23.39
C ASP A 188 5.24 14.98 23.22
N ASP A 189 6.02 14.14 23.91
CA ASP A 189 7.49 14.14 23.82
C ASP A 189 8.02 13.87 22.40
N ILE A 190 7.37 13.00 21.63
CA ILE A 190 7.75 12.71 20.24
C ILE A 190 7.35 13.87 19.34
N VAL A 191 6.13 14.37 19.49
CA VAL A 191 5.63 15.49 18.68
C VAL A 191 6.50 16.73 18.88
N ASP A 192 6.84 17.06 20.13
CA ASP A 192 7.70 18.20 20.50
C ASP A 192 9.09 18.08 19.87
N VAL A 193 9.69 16.88 19.85
CA VAL A 193 10.99 16.63 19.21
C VAL A 193 10.91 16.89 17.71
N PHE A 194 9.88 16.39 17.03
CA PHE A 194 9.71 16.59 15.59
C PHE A 194 9.47 18.07 15.24
N ASP A 195 8.64 18.77 16.02
CA ASP A 195 8.40 20.20 15.84
C ASP A 195 9.68 21.04 16.05
N ALA A 196 10.48 20.68 17.06
CA ALA A 196 11.77 21.31 17.32
C ALA A 196 12.75 21.11 16.16
N VAL A 197 12.85 19.90 15.60
CA VAL A 197 13.71 19.63 14.44
C VAL A 197 13.18 20.35 13.19
N ARG A 198 11.88 20.24 12.89
CA ARG A 198 11.25 20.79 11.67
C ARG A 198 11.37 22.31 11.61
N SER A 199 11.23 23.00 12.74
CA SER A 199 11.36 24.47 12.79
C SER A 199 12.80 24.95 12.54
N ARG A 200 13.79 24.09 12.75
CA ARG A 200 15.24 24.40 12.71
C ARG A 200 15.97 23.85 11.50
N VAL A 201 15.46 22.79 10.88
CA VAL A 201 16.16 22.04 9.81
C VAL A 201 16.62 22.91 8.64
N LEU A 202 15.87 23.95 8.23
CA LEU A 202 16.32 24.90 7.20
C LEU A 202 16.82 26.24 7.75
N SER A 203 16.31 26.68 8.89
CA SER A 203 16.64 28.00 9.47
C SER A 203 18.05 28.01 10.08
N ASP A 204 18.45 26.89 10.70
CA ASP A 204 19.78 26.68 11.29
C ASP A 204 20.76 25.98 10.32
N ALA A 205 20.29 25.55 9.14
CA ALA A 205 21.15 24.90 8.15
C ALA A 205 22.31 25.80 7.70
N PRO A 206 23.52 25.23 7.52
CA PRO A 206 24.63 25.91 6.87
C PRO A 206 24.22 26.50 5.52
N GLU A 207 24.83 27.61 5.12
CA GLU A 207 24.43 28.34 3.91
C GLU A 207 24.47 27.49 2.64
N ASP A 208 25.45 26.59 2.51
CA ASP A 208 25.57 25.68 1.37
C ASP A 208 24.42 24.66 1.35
N LEU A 209 24.05 24.09 2.51
CA LEU A 209 22.92 23.17 2.61
C LEU A 209 21.60 23.89 2.28
N ARG A 210 21.32 25.02 2.95
CA ARG A 210 20.09 25.80 2.79
C ARG A 210 19.81 26.26 1.35
N ARG A 211 20.85 26.52 0.56
CA ARG A 211 20.71 26.94 -0.86
C ARG A 211 20.52 25.76 -1.80
N ASN A 212 20.98 24.58 -1.42
CA ASN A 212 21.11 23.42 -2.29
C ASN A 212 20.23 22.23 -1.89
N CYS A 213 19.45 22.35 -0.81
CA CYS A 213 18.43 21.39 -0.44
C CYS A 213 17.06 22.06 -0.31
N HIS A 214 16.03 21.23 -0.17
CA HIS A 214 14.69 21.65 0.23
C HIS A 214 14.10 20.59 1.17
N LEU A 215 13.06 21.00 1.92
CA LEU A 215 12.22 20.05 2.63
C LEU A 215 11.16 19.51 1.68
N GLN A 216 11.00 18.20 1.67
CA GLN A 216 9.85 17.57 1.03
C GLN A 216 8.58 17.92 1.82
N GLY A 217 7.48 18.16 1.11
CA GLY A 217 6.19 18.53 1.69
C GLY A 217 5.47 17.34 2.33
N ASN A 218 6.06 16.78 3.38
CA ASN A 218 5.49 15.70 4.18
C ASN A 218 4.76 16.27 5.41
N GLU A 219 3.73 15.58 5.88
CA GLU A 219 2.89 16.03 6.98
C GLU A 219 3.61 15.95 8.32
N PHE A 220 4.34 14.86 8.58
CA PHE A 220 5.07 14.65 9.85
C PHE A 220 6.56 14.34 9.67
N ASN A 221 6.93 13.49 8.71
CA ASN A 221 8.33 13.15 8.46
C ASN A 221 9.13 14.36 7.97
N ILE A 222 10.39 14.45 8.39
CA ILE A 222 11.29 15.56 8.04
C ILE A 222 12.30 15.05 7.04
N THR A 223 12.04 15.30 5.75
CA THR A 223 12.86 14.78 4.66
C THR A 223 13.58 15.91 3.95
N VAL A 224 14.91 15.83 3.92
CA VAL A 224 15.79 16.75 3.18
C VAL A 224 16.14 16.11 1.84
N LYS A 225 15.87 16.82 0.75
CA LYS A 225 16.16 16.41 -0.63
C LYS A 225 17.16 17.39 -1.29
N PRO A 226 18.07 16.95 -2.17
CA PRO A 226 19.01 17.84 -2.84
C PRO A 226 18.32 18.52 -4.05
N ASN A 227 18.74 19.75 -4.36
CA ASN A 227 18.39 20.46 -5.59
C ASN A 227 19.29 20.06 -6.76
N PHE A 228 19.66 18.78 -6.82
CA PHE A 228 20.55 18.20 -7.81
C PHE A 228 19.94 16.91 -8.36
N LYS A 229 20.47 16.43 -9.49
CA LYS A 229 20.05 15.15 -10.05
C LYS A 229 20.35 14.03 -9.03
N ILE A 230 19.33 13.24 -8.71
CA ILE A 230 19.44 12.06 -7.85
C ILE A 230 20.56 11.13 -8.37
N GLY A 231 21.39 10.62 -7.47
CA GLY A 231 22.54 9.77 -7.80
C GLY A 231 23.79 10.52 -8.30
N SER A 232 23.76 11.86 -8.36
CA SER A 232 24.95 12.64 -8.69
C SER A 232 25.87 12.81 -7.47
N GLU A 233 27.17 12.97 -7.71
CA GLU A 233 28.16 13.24 -6.65
C GLU A 233 27.79 14.48 -5.82
N ARG A 234 27.27 15.52 -6.47
CA ARG A 234 26.84 16.74 -5.77
C ARG A 234 25.58 16.51 -4.93
N ALA A 235 24.66 15.66 -5.37
CA ALA A 235 23.51 15.25 -4.56
C ALA A 235 23.96 14.49 -3.31
N ARG A 236 24.92 13.57 -3.45
CA ARG A 236 25.56 12.84 -2.35
C ARG A 236 26.16 13.80 -1.32
N GLU A 237 27.05 14.69 -1.75
CA GLU A 237 27.71 15.65 -0.85
C GLU A 237 26.75 16.50 0.00
N ILE A 238 25.62 16.90 -0.58
CA ILE A 238 24.58 17.70 0.08
C ILE A 238 23.76 16.84 1.04
N ILE A 239 23.36 15.63 0.64
CA ILE A 239 22.58 14.75 1.50
C ILE A 239 23.42 14.22 2.67
N ASP A 240 24.70 13.93 2.46
CA ASP A 240 25.62 13.57 3.54
C ASP A 240 25.74 14.70 4.57
N ALA A 241 25.80 15.96 4.11
CA ALA A 241 25.80 17.12 5.00
C ALA A 241 24.43 17.32 5.69
N GLY A 242 23.34 17.05 4.97
CA GLY A 242 21.97 17.11 5.47
C GLY A 242 21.71 16.10 6.57
N LEU A 243 22.17 14.85 6.40
CA LEU A 243 22.08 13.79 7.40
C LEU A 243 22.77 14.19 8.71
N VAL A 244 24.03 14.67 8.64
CA VAL A 244 24.76 15.13 9.83
C VAL A 244 24.00 16.26 10.53
N HIS A 245 23.50 17.24 9.79
CA HIS A 245 22.74 18.36 10.33
C HIS A 245 21.44 17.88 11.01
N GLN A 246 20.72 16.94 10.39
CA GLN A 246 19.52 16.33 10.96
C GLN A 246 19.81 15.55 12.24
N LEU A 247 20.87 14.75 12.28
CA LEU A 247 21.31 14.03 13.49
C LEU A 247 21.67 14.99 14.62
N GLU A 248 22.33 16.11 14.32
CA GLU A 248 22.63 17.12 15.34
C GLU A 248 21.38 17.78 15.90
N LEU A 249 20.45 18.20 15.04
CA LEU A 249 19.19 18.80 15.48
C LEU A 249 18.33 17.82 16.29
N LEU A 250 18.27 16.55 15.86
CA LEU A 250 17.56 15.50 16.57
C LEU A 250 18.14 15.29 17.97
N GLY A 251 19.47 15.18 18.08
CA GLY A 251 20.13 15.03 19.37
C GLY A 251 19.93 16.22 20.30
N GLU A 252 19.97 17.44 19.77
CA GLU A 252 19.67 18.64 20.56
C GLU A 252 18.22 18.66 21.05
N ALA A 253 17.26 18.30 20.19
CA ALA A 253 15.85 18.28 20.53
C ALA A 253 15.57 17.26 21.63
N VAL A 254 16.06 16.03 21.48
CA VAL A 254 15.91 14.96 22.48
C VAL A 254 16.59 15.32 23.79
N ALA A 255 17.83 15.84 23.75
CA ALA A 255 18.52 16.28 24.97
C ALA A 255 17.76 17.40 25.67
N THR A 256 17.21 18.37 24.93
CA THR A 256 16.44 19.47 25.51
C THR A 256 15.15 18.95 26.16
N GLN A 257 14.43 18.03 25.52
CA GLN A 257 13.20 17.45 26.05
C GLN A 257 13.44 16.71 27.37
N LEU A 258 14.55 15.98 27.46
CA LEU A 258 14.93 15.19 28.65
C LEU A 258 15.75 15.98 29.68
N GLY A 259 16.09 17.26 29.41
CA GLY A 259 16.82 18.12 30.34
C GLY A 259 18.34 17.91 30.39
N TYR A 260 18.92 17.33 29.34
CA TYR A 260 20.37 17.16 29.13
C TYR A 260 20.99 18.34 28.38
N LEU A 261 22.32 18.35 28.28
CA LEU A 261 23.04 19.34 27.50
C LEU A 261 22.98 18.99 26.00
N SER A 262 22.76 20.01 25.17
CA SER A 262 22.68 19.87 23.71
C SER A 262 23.89 19.17 23.08
N ASP A 263 25.11 19.47 23.55
CA ASP A 263 26.34 18.85 23.03
C ASP A 263 26.40 17.34 23.32
N GLU A 264 25.87 16.90 24.46
CA GLU A 264 25.79 15.47 24.80
C GLU A 264 24.79 14.76 23.88
N GLY A 265 23.62 15.38 23.66
CA GLY A 265 22.61 14.90 22.73
C GLY A 265 23.14 14.63 21.33
N ARG A 266 23.90 15.58 20.76
CA ARG A 266 24.52 15.41 19.43
C ARG A 266 25.45 14.20 19.38
N GLN A 267 26.23 13.97 20.43
CA GLN A 267 27.14 12.82 20.51
C GLN A 267 26.35 11.52 20.59
N TRP A 268 25.33 11.46 21.45
CA TRP A 268 24.50 10.27 21.61
C TRP A 268 23.76 9.88 20.32
N THR A 269 23.16 10.85 19.61
CA THR A 269 22.46 10.56 18.35
C THR A 269 23.41 10.01 17.29
N LYS A 270 24.59 10.61 17.13
CA LYS A 270 25.62 10.13 16.20
C LYS A 270 26.08 8.71 16.57
N ALA A 271 26.32 8.44 17.85
CA ALA A 271 26.74 7.11 18.32
C ALA A 271 25.64 6.04 18.14
N PHE A 272 24.38 6.38 18.42
CA PHE A 272 23.25 5.47 18.33
C PHE A 272 22.96 5.06 16.88
N TYR A 273 22.78 6.03 15.97
CA TYR A 273 22.43 5.71 14.58
C TYR A 273 23.61 5.18 13.76
N ALA A 274 24.86 5.50 14.11
CA ALA A 274 26.03 4.85 13.51
C ALA A 274 26.15 3.36 13.88
N ASP A 275 25.80 2.99 15.12
CA ASP A 275 25.80 1.59 15.54
C ASP A 275 24.66 0.80 14.87
N ALA A 276 23.51 1.46 14.67
CA ALA A 276 22.33 0.87 14.04
C ALA A 276 22.45 0.70 12.52
N ASP A 277 23.07 1.65 11.81
CA ASP A 277 23.13 1.68 10.35
C ASP A 277 24.57 1.92 9.82
N PRO A 278 25.18 0.92 9.16
CA PRO A 278 26.51 1.04 8.56
C PRO A 278 26.64 2.14 7.49
N GLU A 279 25.57 2.50 6.79
CA GLU A 279 25.60 3.58 5.80
C GLU A 279 25.71 4.95 6.49
N ILE A 280 24.99 5.14 7.60
CA ILE A 280 25.09 6.33 8.44
C ILE A 280 26.50 6.42 9.07
N ASP A 281 27.04 5.33 9.58
CA ASP A 281 28.43 5.28 10.08
C ASP A 281 29.45 5.65 9.00
N GLY A 282 29.25 5.15 7.77
CA GLY A 282 30.04 5.49 6.60
C GLY A 282 30.07 6.99 6.32
N VAL A 283 28.90 7.63 6.30
CA VAL A 283 28.77 9.09 6.10
C VAL A 283 29.48 9.88 7.21
N LEU A 284 29.24 9.52 8.48
CA LEU A 284 29.86 10.19 9.62
C LEU A 284 31.39 10.08 9.59
N THR A 285 31.91 8.90 9.23
CA THR A 285 33.34 8.65 9.10
C THR A 285 33.96 9.45 7.95
N GLU A 286 33.36 9.45 6.76
CA GLU A 286 33.85 10.21 5.60
C GLU A 286 33.90 11.71 5.88
N ARG A 287 32.88 12.23 6.57
CA ARG A 287 32.79 13.65 6.93
C ARG A 287 33.60 14.05 8.17
N LYS A 288 34.17 13.08 8.90
CA LYS A 288 34.88 13.27 10.18
C LYS A 288 33.99 13.89 11.25
N GLU A 289 32.74 13.46 11.28
CA GLU A 289 31.68 13.90 12.18
C GLU A 289 31.26 12.77 13.15
N THR A 290 32.11 11.77 13.35
CA THR A 290 31.85 10.64 14.26
C THR A 290 31.74 11.08 15.72
N SER A 291 31.03 10.30 16.52
CA SER A 291 30.94 10.54 17.96
C SER A 291 32.20 10.08 18.70
N GLU A 292 32.57 10.79 19.76
CA GLU A 292 33.55 10.32 20.75
C GLU A 292 32.93 9.34 21.77
N CYS A 293 31.59 9.29 21.86
CA CYS A 293 30.83 8.39 22.71
C CYS A 293 30.57 7.06 22.02
N LYS A 294 30.40 6.00 22.82
CA LYS A 294 29.89 4.71 22.35
C LYS A 294 28.39 4.64 22.55
N VAL A 295 27.72 3.76 21.81
CA VAL A 295 26.29 3.47 22.03
C VAL A 295 25.99 3.05 23.48
N SER A 296 26.93 2.36 24.14
CA SER A 296 26.81 1.98 25.56
C SER A 296 26.84 3.16 26.54
N ASP A 297 27.25 4.34 26.08
CA ASP A 297 27.32 5.56 26.88
C ASP A 297 26.05 6.42 26.73
N VAL A 298 25.11 6.00 25.87
CA VAL A 298 23.81 6.66 25.67
C VAL A 298 22.91 6.36 26.88
N PRO A 299 22.34 7.38 27.55
CA PRO A 299 21.38 7.17 28.63
C PRO A 299 20.16 6.34 28.20
N GLU A 300 19.61 5.53 29.11
CA GLU A 300 18.50 4.60 28.80
C GLU A 300 17.23 5.33 28.31
N ASP A 301 16.91 6.50 28.86
CA ASP A 301 15.77 7.32 28.47
C ASP A 301 15.96 7.97 27.09
N VAL A 302 17.18 8.41 26.78
CA VAL A 302 17.57 8.89 25.44
C VAL A 302 17.49 7.74 24.42
N SER A 303 18.02 6.57 24.75
CA SER A 303 17.94 5.36 23.89
C SER A 303 16.50 4.99 23.62
N ALA A 304 15.64 5.00 24.64
CA ALA A 304 14.21 4.69 24.50
C ALA A 304 13.47 5.64 23.55
N LEU A 305 13.85 6.93 23.49
CA LEU A 305 13.31 7.84 22.49
C LEU A 305 13.88 7.57 21.09
N PHE A 306 15.18 7.34 20.93
CA PHE A 306 15.74 7.01 19.61
C PHE A 306 15.21 5.70 19.06
N GLU A 307 14.88 4.71 19.90
CA GLU A 307 14.23 3.46 19.50
C GLU A 307 12.82 3.66 18.89
N ARG A 308 12.21 4.84 19.07
CA ARG A 308 10.92 5.22 18.48
C ARG A 308 11.06 6.08 17.22
N ILE A 309 12.26 6.62 16.97
CA ILE A 309 12.53 7.57 15.88
C ILE A 309 13.39 6.86 14.83
N ASP A 310 12.91 6.85 13.60
CA ASP A 310 13.65 6.35 12.45
C ASP A 310 14.50 7.47 11.84
N VAL A 311 15.72 7.13 11.43
CA VAL A 311 16.57 7.99 10.60
C VAL A 311 17.00 7.19 9.38
N ALA A 312 16.45 7.54 8.23
CA ALA A 312 16.74 6.85 6.98
C ALA A 312 17.67 7.68 6.10
N TYR A 313 18.72 7.03 5.59
CA TYR A 313 19.64 7.60 4.60
C TYR A 313 19.42 6.93 3.24
N TYR A 314 19.25 7.74 2.21
CA TYR A 314 19.16 7.31 0.82
C TYR A 314 20.28 8.01 0.05
N GLU A 315 21.37 7.28 -0.23
CA GLU A 315 22.57 7.84 -0.85
C GLU A 315 22.23 8.69 -2.09
N ALA A 316 22.69 9.95 -2.08
CA ALA A 316 22.48 10.90 -3.16
C ALA A 316 21.01 11.16 -3.55
N ASP A 317 20.06 10.85 -2.66
CA ASP A 317 18.62 11.11 -2.84
C ASP A 317 18.03 11.85 -1.64
N ALA A 318 18.11 11.33 -0.41
CA ALA A 318 17.44 11.92 0.74
C ALA A 318 18.06 11.55 2.09
N ALA A 319 17.79 12.37 3.10
CA ALA A 319 17.88 12.01 4.50
C ALA A 319 16.55 12.33 5.19
N GLU A 320 16.01 11.40 5.96
CA GLU A 320 14.66 11.46 6.53
C GLU A 320 14.67 11.14 8.02
N ILE A 321 13.92 11.92 8.81
CA ILE A 321 13.54 11.57 10.18
C ILE A 321 12.05 11.25 10.19
N GLY A 322 11.68 10.07 10.68
CA GLY A 322 10.30 9.59 10.79
C GLY A 322 10.03 8.91 12.14
N SER A 323 8.76 8.64 12.47
CA SER A 323 8.43 7.88 13.68
C SER A 323 8.19 6.41 13.32
N LEU A 324 8.79 5.49 14.07
CA LEU A 324 8.57 4.04 13.91
C LEU A 324 7.17 3.59 14.36
N GLU A 325 6.50 4.44 15.16
CA GLU A 325 5.13 4.23 15.62
C GLU A 325 4.11 4.55 14.52
N LEU A 326 4.49 5.40 13.55
CA LEU A 326 3.71 5.67 12.34
C LEU A 326 4.08 4.66 11.26
N ASN A 327 3.20 3.70 11.01
CA ASN A 327 3.45 2.65 10.04
C ASN A 327 2.16 2.24 9.30
N LYS A 328 2.33 1.52 8.18
CA LYS A 328 1.22 1.08 7.33
C LYS A 328 0.15 0.29 8.11
N VAL A 329 0.52 -0.45 9.17
CA VAL A 329 -0.45 -1.20 9.99
C VAL A 329 -1.37 -0.25 10.74
N ALA A 330 -0.81 0.70 11.51
CA ALA A 330 -1.59 1.72 12.22
C ALA A 330 -2.48 2.53 11.26
N GLY A 331 -1.95 2.84 10.07
CA GLY A 331 -2.71 3.45 8.98
C GLY A 331 -3.92 2.63 8.52
N VAL A 332 -3.74 1.34 8.29
CA VAL A 332 -4.81 0.43 7.86
C VAL A 332 -5.85 0.22 8.97
N GLU A 333 -5.41 0.09 10.22
CA GLU A 333 -6.31 0.00 11.39
C GLU A 333 -7.20 1.24 11.50
N ALA A 334 -6.60 2.43 11.41
CA ALA A 334 -7.36 3.68 11.42
C ALA A 334 -8.28 3.82 10.21
N ALA A 335 -7.87 3.33 9.03
CA ALA A 335 -8.73 3.32 7.84
C ALA A 335 -9.94 2.38 8.02
N PHE A 336 -9.76 1.19 8.61
CA PHE A 336 -10.86 0.28 8.90
C PHE A 336 -11.85 0.87 9.91
N ASP A 337 -11.36 1.55 10.95
CA ASP A 337 -12.22 2.24 11.91
C ASP A 337 -13.08 3.33 11.24
N VAL A 338 -12.49 4.20 10.41
CA VAL A 338 -13.25 5.24 9.68
C VAL A 338 -14.24 4.64 8.69
N LEU A 339 -13.85 3.58 7.98
CA LEU A 339 -14.72 2.87 7.04
C LEU A 339 -15.80 2.02 7.73
N GLY A 340 -15.79 1.89 9.06
CA GLY A 340 -16.76 1.09 9.81
C GLY A 340 -16.63 -0.42 9.58
N ILE A 341 -15.41 -0.91 9.37
CA ILE A 341 -15.12 -2.33 9.13
C ILE A 341 -14.77 -3.00 10.47
N ASP A 342 -15.82 -3.44 11.20
CA ASP A 342 -15.67 -4.02 12.54
C ASP A 342 -15.02 -5.43 12.55
N ASP A 343 -15.28 -6.24 11.51
CA ASP A 343 -14.77 -7.61 11.36
C ASP A 343 -14.10 -7.78 9.99
N PRO A 344 -12.87 -7.28 9.81
CA PRO A 344 -12.19 -7.34 8.53
C PRO A 344 -11.82 -8.80 8.17
N PHE A 345 -12.08 -9.13 6.92
CA PHE A 345 -11.41 -10.19 6.18
C PHE A 345 -10.87 -9.59 4.88
N ALA A 346 -9.71 -8.96 4.99
CA ALA A 346 -9.11 -8.16 3.93
C ALA A 346 -8.17 -8.99 3.06
N VAL A 347 -7.85 -8.47 1.87
CA VAL A 347 -6.67 -8.91 1.11
C VAL A 347 -5.65 -7.79 1.07
N ALA A 348 -4.43 -8.07 1.55
CA ALA A 348 -3.29 -7.17 1.39
C ALA A 348 -2.48 -7.53 0.13
N MET A 349 -2.24 -6.55 -0.72
CA MET A 349 -1.37 -6.66 -1.89
C MET A 349 -0.20 -5.68 -1.76
N GLY A 350 1.02 -6.18 -1.89
CA GLY A 350 2.23 -5.35 -1.77
C GLY A 350 3.52 -6.09 -2.14
N ASP A 351 4.60 -5.33 -2.33
CA ASP A 351 5.91 -5.86 -2.78
C ASP A 351 7.04 -5.65 -1.76
N SER A 352 6.86 -4.72 -0.82
CA SER A 352 7.92 -4.20 0.04
C SER A 352 7.88 -4.75 1.48
N LYS A 353 8.95 -4.50 2.23
CA LYS A 353 9.02 -4.81 3.68
C LYS A 353 7.95 -4.08 4.49
N SER A 354 7.52 -2.88 4.05
CA SER A 354 6.47 -2.13 4.74
C SER A 354 5.11 -2.81 4.60
N ASP A 355 4.85 -3.40 3.42
CA ASP A 355 3.63 -4.18 3.14
C ASP A 355 3.65 -5.51 3.88
N LEU A 356 4.83 -6.14 3.98
CA LEU A 356 4.99 -7.38 4.75
C LEU A 356 4.50 -7.25 6.19
N ARG A 357 4.66 -6.08 6.82
CA ARG A 357 4.15 -5.83 8.18
C ARG A 357 2.62 -5.90 8.23
N VAL A 358 1.94 -5.32 7.23
CA VAL A 358 0.48 -5.40 7.09
C VAL A 358 0.02 -6.83 6.81
N MET A 359 0.72 -7.52 5.91
CA MET A 359 0.44 -8.92 5.56
C MET A 359 0.55 -9.86 6.77
N ARG A 360 1.62 -9.70 7.56
CA ARG A 360 1.83 -10.45 8.81
C ARG A 360 0.74 -10.13 9.83
N TRP A 361 0.45 -8.85 10.05
CA TRP A 361 -0.60 -8.42 10.96
C TRP A 361 -1.95 -9.08 10.61
N LEU A 362 -2.41 -8.99 9.36
CA LEU A 362 -3.66 -9.63 8.90
C LEU A 362 -3.68 -11.15 9.14
N THR A 363 -2.53 -11.81 8.96
CA THR A 363 -2.43 -13.27 9.14
C THR A 363 -2.43 -13.66 10.62
N GLU A 364 -1.70 -12.91 11.46
CA GLU A 364 -1.58 -13.13 12.90
C GLU A 364 -2.92 -12.90 13.63
N THR A 365 -3.69 -11.90 13.18
CA THR A 365 -5.03 -11.61 13.72
C THR A 365 -6.14 -12.45 13.07
N GLY A 366 -5.85 -13.17 11.98
CA GLY A 366 -6.84 -13.94 11.21
C GLY A 366 -7.86 -13.07 10.48
N THR A 367 -7.49 -11.81 10.18
CA THR A 367 -8.35 -10.81 9.53
C THR A 367 -8.06 -10.61 8.06
N GLY A 368 -7.30 -11.51 7.42
CA GLY A 368 -7.11 -11.43 5.97
C GLY A 368 -6.16 -12.44 5.36
N ILE A 369 -5.93 -12.25 4.07
CA ILE A 369 -5.00 -13.00 3.23
C ILE A 369 -4.03 -12.04 2.54
N SER A 370 -2.91 -12.57 2.05
CA SER A 370 -1.85 -11.75 1.46
C SER A 370 -1.49 -12.22 0.06
N ALA A 371 -1.22 -11.29 -0.83
CA ALA A 371 -0.79 -11.55 -2.20
C ALA A 371 0.35 -10.61 -2.61
N ALA A 372 1.24 -11.05 -3.49
CA ALA A 372 2.40 -10.26 -3.90
C ALA A 372 2.73 -10.43 -5.39
N PRO A 373 3.30 -9.40 -6.04
CA PRO A 373 3.85 -9.54 -7.38
C PRO A 373 5.11 -10.42 -7.34
N GLY A 374 5.40 -11.15 -8.42
CA GLY A 374 6.51 -12.11 -8.48
C GLY A 374 7.91 -11.51 -8.37
N HIS A 375 8.04 -10.18 -8.46
CA HIS A 375 9.29 -9.43 -8.30
C HIS A 375 9.41 -8.75 -6.92
N ALA A 376 8.45 -8.98 -6.01
CA ALA A 376 8.51 -8.50 -4.64
C ALA A 376 9.80 -8.94 -3.93
N SER A 377 10.11 -8.27 -2.82
CA SER A 377 11.25 -8.63 -1.99
C SER A 377 11.19 -10.09 -1.53
N THR A 378 12.37 -10.72 -1.34
CA THR A 378 12.46 -12.15 -0.97
C THR A 378 11.63 -12.47 0.28
N ASP A 379 11.70 -11.64 1.32
CA ASP A 379 10.95 -11.83 2.56
C ASP A 379 9.42 -11.81 2.34
N VAL A 380 8.94 -10.98 1.39
CA VAL A 380 7.52 -10.94 1.01
C VAL A 380 7.13 -12.20 0.26
N LEU A 381 7.92 -12.62 -0.72
CA LEU A 381 7.64 -13.81 -1.51
C LEU A 381 7.65 -15.08 -0.66
N ASP A 382 8.59 -15.20 0.27
CA ASP A 382 8.68 -16.34 1.18
C ASP A 382 7.44 -16.40 2.08
N PHE A 383 7.02 -15.27 2.65
CA PHE A 383 5.80 -15.18 3.45
C PHE A 383 4.52 -15.54 2.68
N VAL A 384 4.34 -15.01 1.46
CA VAL A 384 3.16 -15.30 0.64
C VAL A 384 3.13 -16.76 0.19
N ARG A 385 4.28 -17.39 -0.07
CA ARG A 385 4.39 -18.82 -0.40
C ARG A 385 4.08 -19.73 0.78
N GLU A 386 4.42 -19.31 2.00
CA GLU A 386 4.13 -20.10 3.21
C GLU A 386 2.65 -20.05 3.64
N THR A 387 1.89 -19.07 3.14
CA THR A 387 0.49 -18.82 3.56
C THR A 387 -0.55 -19.37 2.59
N ASP A 388 -0.81 -18.65 1.50
CA ASP A 388 -1.87 -18.96 0.52
C ASP A 388 -1.35 -19.08 -0.92
N GLU A 389 -0.02 -18.93 -1.12
CA GLU A 389 0.66 -19.05 -2.42
C GLU A 389 0.14 -18.07 -3.49
N LEU A 390 -0.37 -16.91 -3.07
CA LEU A 390 -1.00 -15.92 -3.93
C LEU A 390 0.01 -14.98 -4.59
N VAL A 391 0.76 -15.50 -5.56
CA VAL A 391 1.74 -14.73 -6.34
C VAL A 391 1.21 -14.42 -7.75
N PHE A 392 1.36 -13.18 -8.21
CA PHE A 392 0.95 -12.75 -9.56
C PHE A 392 2.10 -12.11 -10.34
N ASP A 393 2.00 -12.11 -11.68
CA ASP A 393 3.04 -11.50 -12.53
C ASP A 393 3.02 -9.97 -12.43
N GLU A 394 4.17 -9.34 -12.68
CA GLU A 394 4.30 -7.88 -12.75
C GLU A 394 3.27 -7.26 -13.72
N GLY A 395 2.58 -6.20 -13.28
CA GLY A 395 1.53 -5.54 -14.05
C GLY A 395 0.27 -6.40 -14.26
N LYS A 396 0.11 -7.52 -13.54
CA LYS A 396 -1.04 -8.44 -13.63
C LYS A 396 -1.82 -8.57 -12.32
N SER A 397 -1.89 -7.51 -11.53
CA SER A 397 -2.70 -7.44 -10.29
C SER A 397 -4.17 -7.81 -10.51
N SER A 398 -4.73 -7.53 -11.70
CA SER A 398 -6.08 -7.97 -12.09
C SER A 398 -6.30 -9.48 -12.02
N LYS A 399 -5.25 -10.31 -12.16
CA LYS A 399 -5.36 -11.76 -11.97
C LYS A 399 -5.79 -12.13 -10.54
N MET A 400 -5.27 -11.40 -9.55
CA MET A 400 -5.62 -11.60 -8.15
C MET A 400 -7.02 -11.08 -7.86
N LEU A 401 -7.34 -9.87 -8.35
CA LEU A 401 -8.67 -9.29 -8.19
C LEU A 401 -9.78 -10.16 -8.80
N ARG A 402 -9.55 -10.84 -9.92
CA ARG A 402 -10.47 -11.83 -10.51
C ARG A 402 -10.71 -13.03 -9.60
N ALA A 403 -9.66 -13.53 -8.93
CA ALA A 403 -9.79 -14.62 -7.96
C ALA A 403 -10.59 -14.16 -6.72
N ILE A 404 -10.33 -12.95 -6.21
CA ILE A 404 -11.08 -12.34 -5.10
C ILE A 404 -12.56 -12.15 -5.48
N TYR A 405 -12.84 -11.66 -6.69
CA TYR A 405 -14.20 -11.53 -7.21
C TYR A 405 -14.92 -12.88 -7.23
N ALA A 406 -14.26 -13.92 -7.76
CA ALA A 406 -14.83 -15.27 -7.77
C ALA A 406 -15.05 -15.83 -6.35
N LEU A 407 -14.15 -15.56 -5.41
CA LEU A 407 -14.29 -15.93 -4.00
C LEU A 407 -15.53 -15.28 -3.39
N ASN A 408 -15.76 -13.99 -3.65
CA ASN A 408 -16.93 -13.28 -3.16
C ASN A 408 -18.24 -13.81 -3.75
N GLU A 409 -18.26 -14.16 -5.03
CA GLU A 409 -19.41 -14.84 -5.67
C GLU A 409 -19.73 -16.19 -5.03
N LEU A 410 -18.70 -17.02 -4.77
CA LEU A 410 -18.85 -18.29 -4.08
C LEU A 410 -19.38 -18.07 -2.65
N ALA A 411 -18.80 -17.13 -1.91
CA ALA A 411 -19.19 -16.84 -0.54
C ALA A 411 -20.63 -16.34 -0.44
N ALA A 412 -21.05 -15.40 -1.30
CA ALA A 412 -22.43 -14.90 -1.35
C ALA A 412 -23.43 -16.03 -1.62
N THR A 413 -23.08 -16.92 -2.55
CA THR A 413 -23.91 -18.06 -2.93
C THR A 413 -24.05 -19.10 -1.81
N TYR A 414 -22.95 -19.47 -1.16
CA TYR A 414 -22.93 -20.64 -0.27
C TYR A 414 -23.10 -20.29 1.21
N ARG A 415 -22.84 -19.05 1.65
CA ARG A 415 -23.20 -18.59 3.01
C ARG A 415 -24.70 -18.49 3.21
N SER A 416 -25.44 -18.05 2.19
CA SER A 416 -26.91 -17.91 2.24
C SER A 416 -27.64 -19.22 2.58
N ARG A 417 -27.01 -20.39 2.35
CA ARG A 417 -27.57 -21.72 2.66
C ARG A 417 -27.27 -22.26 4.05
N ARG A 418 -26.27 -21.73 4.78
CA ARG A 418 -25.94 -22.20 6.15
C ARG A 418 -26.67 -21.40 7.24
N GLY A 419 -27.24 -20.24 6.92
CA GLY A 419 -28.04 -19.42 7.83
C GLY A 419 -29.56 -19.54 7.67
N ALA A 420 -30.05 -20.51 6.86
CA ALA A 420 -31.46 -20.75 6.60
C ALA A 420 -31.94 -22.09 7.19
#